data_AF-A0ABC8KJ67-F1
#
_entry.id   AF-A0ABC8KJ67-F1
#
_cell.length_a   1.000
_cell.length_b   1.000
_cell.length_c   1.000
_cell.angle_alpha   90.00
_cell.angle_beta   90.00
_cell.angle_gamma   90.00
#
_symmetry.space_group_name_H-M   'P 1'
#
loop_
_entity.id
_entity.type
_entity.pdbx_description
1 polymer ?
#
loop_
_entity_poly.entity_id
_entity_poly.type
_entity_poly.pdbx_seq_one_letter_code
_entity_poly.pdbx_strand_id
1 'polypeptide(L)' 'MVAFRLHQYQVVGRALPTEKDVQPKIYRMKLWATNEVRAKSKFWYFLRKLKKFKKSNSQMLAISEIFEKNPTTIKNFGI' A
#
# COMPACT_ATOMS: atom_id res chain seq x y z
N MET A 1 -11.73 11.31 -23.41
CA MET A 1 -11.47 10.09 -22.61
C MET A 1 -10.57 10.46 -21.45
N VAL A 2 -11.02 10.31 -20.21
CA VAL A 2 -10.15 10.53 -19.04
C VAL A 2 -9.24 9.31 -18.93
N ALA A 3 -7.99 9.46 -19.36
CA ALA A 3 -6.98 8.42 -19.16
C ALA A 3 -6.68 8.33 -17.66
N PHE A 4 -7.17 7.28 -17.00
CA PHE A 4 -6.80 7.00 -15.61
C PHE A 4 -5.33 6.61 -15.56
N ARG A 5 -4.44 7.58 -15.32
CA ARG A 5 -3.04 7.30 -15.03
C ARG A 5 -2.97 6.55 -13.70
N LEU A 6 -2.40 5.35 -13.74
CA LEU A 6 -2.11 4.57 -12.55
C LEU A 6 -0.80 5.07 -11.97
N HIS A 7 -0.83 5.40 -10.68
CA HIS A 7 0.32 5.80 -9.90
C HIS A 7 0.73 4.64 -9.01
N GLN A 8 2.03 4.45 -8.84
CA GLN A 8 2.55 3.44 -7.94
C GLN A 8 2.61 4.04 -6.53
N TYR A 9 1.97 3.39 -5.58
CA TYR A 9 2.00 3.78 -4.18
C TYR A 9 2.71 2.72 -3.34
N GLN A 10 3.55 3.19 -2.43
CA GLN A 10 4.05 2.43 -1.30
C GLN A 10 3.17 2.71 -0.10
N VAL A 11 2.46 1.70 0.39
CA VAL A 11 1.62 1.81 1.59
C VAL A 11 2.23 0.96 2.69
N VAL A 12 2.35 1.55 3.89
CA VAL A 12 2.87 0.91 5.08
C VAL A 12 1.83 0.96 6.20
N GLY A 13 1.59 -0.18 6.83
CA GLY A 13 0.62 -0.32 7.92
C GLY A 13 1.00 -1.42 8.91
N ARG A 14 0.48 -1.32 10.12
CA ARG A 14 0.68 -2.30 11.21
C ARG A 14 -0.62 -2.55 11.96
N ALA A 15 -0.66 -3.60 12.77
CA ALA A 15 -1.73 -3.75 13.76
C ALA A 15 -1.56 -2.69 14.86
N LEU A 16 -2.64 -2.38 15.57
CA LEU A 16 -2.54 -1.58 16.78
C LEU A 16 -1.72 -2.36 17.82
N PRO A 17 -0.72 -1.73 18.47
CA PRO A 17 0.00 -2.34 19.59
C PRO A 17 -0.98 -2.73 20.70
N THR A 18 -0.79 -3.91 21.27
CA THR A 18 -1.56 -4.39 22.44
C THR A 18 -0.58 -4.87 23.51
N GLU A 19 -1.03 -5.02 24.75
CA GLU A 19 -0.17 -5.50 25.86
C GLU A 19 0.50 -6.85 25.56
N LYS A 20 -0.14 -7.68 24.72
CA LYS A 20 0.38 -8.98 24.29
C LYS A 20 1.37 -8.88 23.12
N ASP A 21 1.27 -7.84 22.30
CA ASP A 21 2.13 -7.59 21.15
C ASP A 21 2.45 -6.10 21.06
N VAL A 22 3.49 -5.70 21.79
CA VAL A 22 3.95 -4.31 21.94
C VAL A 22 4.54 -3.80 20.63
N GLN A 23 5.08 -4.69 19.79
CA GLN A 23 5.74 -4.33 18.54
C GLN A 23 5.18 -5.15 17.37
N PRO A 24 3.96 -4.84 16.92
CA PRO A 24 3.32 -5.58 15.85
C PRO A 24 4.09 -5.43 14.54
N LYS A 25 4.14 -6.52 13.78
CA LYS A 25 4.85 -6.57 12.49
C LYS A 25 4.33 -5.50 11.52
N ILE A 26 5.27 -4.80 10.90
CA ILE A 26 4.98 -3.77 9.90
C ILE A 26 4.87 -4.41 8.52
N TYR A 27 3.77 -4.17 7.84
CA TYR A 27 3.53 -4.61 6.48
C TYR A 27 3.71 -3.45 5.50
N ARG A 28 4.45 -3.70 4.43
CA ARG A 28 4.66 -2.78 3.31
C ARG A 28 4.16 -3.43 2.02
N MET A 29 3.41 -2.67 1.23
CA MET A 29 2.94 -3.12 -0.07
C MET A 29 3.15 -2.03 -1.12
N LYS A 30 3.67 -2.42 -2.28
CA LYS A 30 3.67 -1.60 -3.48
C LYS A 30 2.45 -1.95 -4.32
N LEU A 31 1.64 -0.97 -4.67
CA LEU A 31 0.39 -1.20 -5.40
C LEU A 31 0.14 -0.07 -6.39
N TRP A 32 -0.56 -0.39 -7.48
CA TRP A 32 -1.01 0.58 -8.47
C TRP A 32 -2.42 1.06 -8.16
N ALA A 33 -2.62 2.38 -8.05
CA ALA A 33 -3.91 3.01 -7.83
C ALA A 33 -4.00 4.37 -8.54
N THR A 34 -5.21 4.87 -8.73
CA THR A 34 -5.45 6.17 -9.38
C THR A 34 -5.27 7.35 -8.41
N ASN A 35 -5.38 7.11 -7.11
CA ASN A 35 -5.21 8.11 -6.06
C ASN A 35 -4.89 7.43 -4.72
N GLU A 36 -4.49 8.23 -3.75
CA GLU A 36 -4.15 7.78 -2.40
C GLU A 36 -5.33 7.04 -1.73
N VAL A 37 -6.56 7.53 -1.87
CA VAL A 37 -7.75 6.92 -1.24
C VAL A 37 -7.98 5.50 -1.74
N ARG A 38 -7.86 5.25 -3.04
CA ARG A 38 -7.95 3.90 -3.60
C ARG A 38 -6.75 3.04 -3.20
N ALA A 39 -5.57 3.62 -3.03
CA ALA A 39 -4.41 2.91 -2.48
C ALA A 39 -4.68 2.39 -1.06
N LYS A 40 -5.24 3.24 -0.18
CA LYS A 40 -5.68 2.84 1.17
C LYS A 40 -6.63 1.66 1.14
N SER A 41 -7.65 1.75 0.29
CA SER A 41 -8.69 0.71 0.17
C SER A 41 -8.10 -0.63 -0.31
N LYS A 42 -7.29 -0.61 -1.38
CA LYS A 42 -6.58 -1.81 -1.87
C LYS A 42 -5.70 -2.43 -0.80
N PHE A 43 -4.93 -1.62 -0.07
CA PHE A 43 -4.07 -2.11 1.00
C PHE A 43 -4.83 -2.93 2.04
N TRP A 44 -5.94 -2.38 2.57
CA TRP A 44 -6.75 -3.10 3.54
C TRP A 44 -7.46 -4.33 2.95
N TYR A 45 -7.88 -4.27 1.69
CA TYR A 45 -8.45 -5.42 0.99
C TYR A 45 -7.47 -6.60 0.96
N PHE A 46 -6.22 -6.37 0.55
CA PHE A 46 -5.20 -7.42 0.47
C PHE A 46 -4.78 -7.94 1.85
N LEU A 47 -4.56 -7.06 2.81
CA LEU A 47 -4.24 -7.48 4.18
C LEU A 47 -5.37 -8.28 4.84
N ARG A 48 -6.64 -7.95 4.55
CA ARG A 48 -7.78 -8.74 5.01
C ARG A 48 -7.76 -10.15 4.42
N LYS A 49 -7.46 -10.29 3.12
CA LYS A 49 -7.44 -11.59 2.44
C LYS A 49 -6.26 -12.47 2.88
N LEU A 50 -5.08 -11.88 3.06
CA LEU A 50 -3.84 -12.62 3.37
C LEU A 50 -3.63 -12.87 4.87
N LYS A 51 -3.96 -11.89 5.71
CA LYS A 51 -3.63 -11.92 7.15
C LYS A 51 -4.83 -11.69 8.06
N LYS A 52 -6.06 -11.67 7.52
CA LYS A 52 -7.31 -11.44 8.27
C LYS A 52 -7.31 -10.12 9.06
N PHE A 53 -6.56 -9.13 8.60
CA PHE A 53 -6.50 -7.81 9.21
C PHE A 53 -7.83 -7.06 9.07
N LYS A 54 -8.20 -6.32 10.12
CA LYS A 54 -9.34 -5.38 10.11
C LYS A 54 -8.81 -3.96 10.17
N LYS A 55 -9.35 -3.06 9.33
CA LYS A 55 -8.99 -1.64 9.32
C LYS A 55 -9.11 -1.00 10.71
N SER A 56 -10.14 -1.36 11.48
CA SER A 56 -10.39 -0.81 12.82
C SER A 56 -9.28 -1.13 13.82
N ASN A 57 -8.64 -2.30 13.71
CA ASN A 57 -7.60 -2.76 14.64
C ASN A 57 -6.19 -2.49 14.10
N SER A 58 -6.07 -1.59 13.13
CA SER A 58 -4.84 -1.38 12.39
C SER A 58 -4.55 0.11 12.19
N GLN A 59 -3.28 0.43 12.17
CA GLN A 59 -2.79 1.79 11.97
C GLN A 59 -2.08 1.89 10.62
N MET A 60 -2.38 2.94 9.89
CA MET A 60 -1.60 3.33 8.72
C MET A 60 -0.41 4.17 9.17
N LEU A 61 0.80 3.75 8.79
CA LEU A 61 2.04 4.46 9.16
C LEU A 61 2.39 5.52 8.12
N ALA A 62 2.40 5.14 6.85
CA ALA A 62 2.80 6.02 5.77
C ALA A 62 2.19 5.59 4.43
N ILE A 63 1.93 6.58 3.58
CA ILE A 63 1.68 6.36 2.16
C ILE A 63 2.59 7.29 1.40
N SER A 64 3.31 6.74 0.44
CA SER A 64 4.20 7.49 -0.43
C SER A 64 3.93 7.11 -1.86
N GLU A 65 3.83 8.10 -2.73
CA GLU A 65 3.82 7.87 -4.17
C GLU A 65 5.25 7.59 -4.65
N ILE A 66 5.41 6.56 -5.48
CA ILE A 66 6.69 6.20 -6.09
C ILE A 66 6.67 6.75 -7.52
N PHE A 67 7.61 7.64 -7.78
CA PHE A 67 7.90 8.12 -9.13
C PHE A 67 9.07 7.34 -9.71
N GLU A 68 8.94 6.94 -10.98
CA GLU A 68 10.04 6.29 -11.70
C GLU A 68 11.19 7.29 -11.86
N LYS A 69 12.41 6.88 -11.48
CA LYS A 69 13.57 7.77 -11.52
C LYS A 69 13.93 8.19 -12.94
N ASN A 70 13.82 7.26 -13.88
CA ASN A 70 14.16 7.47 -15.29
C ASN A 70 12.93 7.15 -16.16
N PRO A 71 11.99 8.11 -16.31
CA PRO A 71 10.74 7.87 -17.03
C PRO A 71 10.92 7.75 -18.55
N THR A 72 12.04 8.26 -19.09
CA THR A 72 12.32 8.31 -20.53
C THR A 72 13.11 7.10 -21.05
N THR A 73 13.68 6.29 -20.14
CA THR A 73 14.45 5.10 -20.53
C THR A 73 13.54 3.87 -20.58
N ILE A 74 13.60 3.12 -21.67
CA ILE A 74 12.86 1.86 -21.82
C ILE A 74 13.45 0.83 -20.85
N LYS A 75 12.58 0.19 -20.07
CA LYS A 75 12.92 -0.91 -19.16
C LYS A 75 11.91 -2.04 -19.35
N ASN A 76 12.39 -3.27 -19.35
CA ASN A 76 11.52 -4.44 -19.39
C ASN A 76 11.03 -4.74 -17.96
N PHE A 77 9.70 -4.77 -17.76
CA PHE A 77 9.08 -5.06 -16.47
C PHE A 77 8.37 -6.42 -16.53
N GLY A 78 8.67 -7.30 -15.57
CA GLY A 78 7.85 -8.49 -15.30
C GLY A 78 6.65 -8.12 -14.42
N ILE A 79 5.48 -8.67 -14.75
CA ILE A 79 4.21 -8.43 -14.03
C ILE A 79 3.82 -9.67 -13.24
#